data_AF-A0A349M2V4-F1
#
_entry.id   AF-A0A349M2V4-F1
#
_cell.length_a   1.000
_cell.length_b   1.000
_cell.length_c   1.000
_cell.angle_alpha   90.00
_cell.angle_beta   90.00
_cell.angle_gamma   90.00
#
_symmetry.space_group_name_H-M   'P 1'
#
loop_
_entity.id
_entity.type
_entity.pdbx_description
1 polymer ?
#
loop_
_entity_poly.entity_id
_entity_poly.type
_entity_poly.pdbx_seq_one_letter_code
_entity_poly.pdbx_strand_id
1 'polypeptide(L)'
;MQKFNLTSPQTQKDIARVSLALLFIAASTLHFISDTELKIIPTFLPWRREALYITGVFELLGGIGLLIPRFQRAAAWGLVALLI
;
A
#
# COMPACT_ATOMS: atom_id res chain seq x y z
N MET A 1 -8.06 27.34 18.97
CA MET A 1 -8.60 26.13 18.28
C MET A 1 -8.49 26.34 16.78
N GLN A 2 -7.54 25.67 16.13
CA GLN A 2 -7.32 25.77 14.68
C GLN A 2 -8.45 25.01 13.99
N LYS A 3 -9.36 25.71 13.29
CA LYS A 3 -10.45 25.08 12.54
C LYS A 3 -9.84 24.35 11.34
N PHE A 4 -9.79 23.02 11.40
CA PHE A 4 -9.43 22.20 10.25
C PHE A 4 -10.45 22.41 9.14
N ASN A 5 -10.03 23.03 8.04
CA ASN A 5 -10.91 23.30 6.90
C ASN A 5 -10.83 22.14 5.91
N LEU A 6 -11.72 21.16 6.07
CA LEU A 6 -11.74 19.90 5.31
C LEU A 6 -11.93 20.09 3.79
N THR A 7 -12.36 21.27 3.36
CA THR A 7 -12.57 21.61 1.94
C THR A 7 -11.31 22.12 1.24
N SER A 8 -10.20 22.33 1.95
CA SER A 8 -8.97 22.81 1.31
C SER A 8 -8.33 21.72 0.42
N PRO A 9 -7.77 22.08 -0.76
CA PRO A 9 -7.15 21.10 -1.65
C PRO A 9 -5.99 20.33 -1.00
N GLN A 10 -5.25 20.95 -0.07
CA GLN A 10 -4.15 20.28 0.63
C GLN A 10 -4.66 19.26 1.63
N THR A 11 -5.68 19.63 2.42
CA THR A 11 -6.31 18.70 3.38
C THR A 11 -6.92 17.50 2.67
N GLN A 12 -7.55 17.69 1.51
CA GLN A 12 -8.08 16.58 0.70
C GLN A 12 -6.98 15.62 0.23
N LYS A 13 -5.85 16.16 -0.27
CA LYS A 13 -4.70 15.36 -0.68
C LYS A 13 -4.09 14.58 0.48
N ASP A 14 -3.97 15.21 1.65
CA ASP A 14 -3.45 14.55 2.85
C ASP A 14 -4.39 13.43 3.32
N ILE A 15 -5.70 13.65 3.33
CA ILE A 15 -6.70 12.62 3.64
C ILE A 15 -6.57 11.47 2.66
N ALA A 16 -6.58 11.74 1.35
CA ALA A 16 -6.46 10.70 0.33
C ALA A 16 -5.17 9.89 0.50
N ARG A 17 -4.04 10.55 0.78
CA ARG A 17 -2.75 9.89 1.03
C ARG A 17 -2.80 9.00 2.26
N VAL A 18 -3.36 9.47 3.37
CA VAL A 18 -3.48 8.69 4.61
C VAL A 18 -4.42 7.50 4.39
N SER A 19 -5.57 7.71 3.74
CA SER A 19 -6.49 6.63 3.38
C SER A 19 -5.79 5.58 2.51
N LEU A 20 -5.04 6.00 1.49
CA LEU A 20 -4.31 5.10 0.61
C LEU A 20 -3.23 4.31 1.36
N ALA A 21 -2.47 4.99 2.23
CA ALA A 21 -1.47 4.35 3.08
C ALA A 21 -2.09 3.26 3.98
N LEU A 22 -3.21 3.56 4.63
CA LEU A 22 -3.93 2.61 5.46
C LEU A 22 -4.47 1.42 4.66
N LEU A 23 -4.97 1.65 3.44
CA LEU A 23 -5.43 0.59 2.55
C LEU A 23 -4.30 -0.37 2.18
N PHE A 24 -3.12 0.14 1.79
CA PHE A 24 -1.97 -0.70 1.47
C PHE A 24 -1.43 -1.46 2.68
N ILE A 25 -1.40 -0.84 3.87
CA ILE A 25 -1.00 -1.52 5.10
C ILE A 25 -1.99 -2.65 5.44
N ALA A 26 -3.29 -2.42 5.29
CA ALA A 26 -4.30 -3.44 5.52
C ALA A 26 -4.22 -4.59 4.49
N ALA A 27 -4.12 -4.25 3.19
CA ALA A 27 -3.99 -5.22 2.10
C ALA A 27 -2.73 -6.08 2.24
N SER A 28 -1.58 -5.46 2.50
CA SER A 28 -0.33 -6.20 2.76
C SER A 28 -0.43 -7.14 3.95
N THR A 29 -1.19 -6.79 5.00
CA THR A 29 -1.41 -7.70 6.13
C THR A 29 -2.17 -8.97 5.71
N LEU A 30 -3.13 -8.85 4.78
CA LEU A 30 -3.89 -10.00 4.26
C LEU A 30 -2.99 -11.02 3.55
N HIS A 31 -1.93 -10.57 2.88
CA HIS A 31 -0.95 -11.44 2.21
C HIS A 31 -0.30 -12.44 3.20
N PHE A 32 -0.12 -12.05 4.47
CA PHE A 32 0.54 -12.88 5.49
C PHE A 32 -0.44 -13.75 6.29
N ILE A 33 -1.70 -13.34 6.39
CA ILE A 33 -2.72 -14.02 7.21
C ILE A 33 -3.54 -15.02 6.39
N SER A 34 -3.76 -14.73 5.10
CA SER A 34 -4.74 -15.45 4.29
C SER A 34 -4.13 -16.00 2.99
N ASP A 35 -4.32 -17.30 2.77
CA ASP A 35 -3.99 -17.95 1.49
C ASP A 35 -5.02 -17.62 0.39
N THR A 36 -6.02 -16.77 0.66
CA THR A 36 -7.06 -16.44 -0.32
C THR A 36 -6.49 -15.76 -1.56
N GLU A 37 -5.47 -14.93 -1.42
CA GLU A 37 -4.84 -14.22 -2.53
C GLU A 37 -4.00 -15.15 -3.42
N LEU A 38 -3.54 -16.30 -2.90
CA LEU A 38 -2.91 -17.33 -3.72
C LEU A 38 -3.86 -17.85 -4.80
N LYS A 39 -5.18 -17.80 -4.60
CA LYS A 39 -6.16 -18.23 -5.61
C LYS A 39 -6.14 -17.36 -6.86
N ILE A 40 -5.72 -16.11 -6.73
CA ILE A 40 -5.58 -15.16 -7.85
C ILE A 40 -4.29 -15.47 -8.63
N ILE A 41 -3.22 -15.85 -7.93
CA ILE A 41 -1.93 -16.15 -8.56
C ILE A 41 -2.03 -17.45 -9.36
N PRO A 42 -1.60 -17.52 -10.64
CA PRO A 42 -1.70 -18.74 -11.45
C PRO A 42 -0.99 -19.95 -10.84
N THR A 43 -1.60 -21.13 -10.95
CA THR A 43 -1.11 -22.37 -10.33
C THR A 43 0.19 -22.91 -10.91
N PHE A 44 0.57 -22.49 -12.12
CA PHE A 44 1.81 -22.92 -12.78
C PHE A 44 3.07 -22.20 -12.26
N LEU A 45 2.93 -21.15 -11.44
CA LEU A 45 4.08 -20.46 -10.87
C LEU A 45 4.63 -21.29 -9.70
N PRO A 46 5.92 -21.67 -9.69
CA PRO A 46 6.49 -22.52 -8.65
C PRO A 46 6.63 -21.81 -7.29
N TRP A 47 6.74 -20.47 -7.29
CA TRP A 47 6.99 -19.66 -6.08
C TRP A 47 5.84 -18.70 -5.75
N ARG A 48 4.60 -19.19 -5.76
CA ARG A 48 3.40 -18.35 -5.56
C ARG A 48 3.36 -17.71 -4.18
N ARG A 49 3.75 -18.47 -3.15
CA ARG A 49 3.67 -18.02 -1.75
C ARG A 49 4.76 -17.02 -1.44
N GLU A 50 5.95 -17.27 -1.95
CA GLU A 50 7.10 -16.39 -1.84
C GLU A 50 6.83 -15.08 -2.59
N ALA A 51 6.31 -15.16 -3.82
CA ALA A 51 5.89 -13.97 -4.57
C ALA A 51 4.85 -13.15 -3.80
N LEU A 52 3.82 -13.80 -3.24
CA LEU A 52 2.79 -13.15 -2.42
C LEU A 52 3.40 -12.44 -1.20
N TYR A 53 4.31 -13.10 -0.46
CA TYR A 53 4.94 -12.46 0.70
C TYR A 53 5.87 -11.31 0.30
N ILE A 54 6.63 -11.46 -0.79
CA ILE A 54 7.52 -10.42 -1.28
C ILE A 54 6.70 -9.17 -1.70
N THR A 55 5.62 -9.35 -2.46
CA THR A 55 4.73 -8.24 -2.83
C THR A 55 4.11 -7.60 -1.59
N GLY A 56 3.62 -8.41 -0.64
CA GLY A 56 3.07 -7.93 0.63
C GLY A 56 4.06 -7.07 1.44
N VAL A 57 5.35 -7.46 1.49
CA VAL A 57 6.39 -6.62 2.14
C VAL A 57 6.55 -5.28 1.42
N PHE A 58 6.63 -5.28 0.09
CA PHE A 58 6.79 -4.03 -0.66
C PHE A 58 5.58 -3.11 -0.56
N GLU A 59 4.36 -3.65 -0.57
CA GLU A 59 3.13 -2.89 -0.32
C GLU A 59 3.11 -2.28 1.08
N LEU A 60 3.52 -3.05 2.09
CA LEU A 60 3.59 -2.58 3.47
C LEU A 60 4.59 -1.42 3.61
N LEU A 61 5.79 -1.58 3.04
CA LEU A 61 6.82 -0.56 3.03
C LEU A 61 6.39 0.69 2.24
N GLY A 62 5.68 0.50 1.12
CA GLY A 62 5.10 1.58 0.33
C GLY A 62 4.02 2.34 1.11
N GLY A 63 3.10 1.63 1.77
CA GLY A 63 2.06 2.22 2.61
C GLY A 63 2.64 3.04 3.76
N ILE A 64 3.63 2.49 4.49
CA ILE A 64 4.36 3.21 5.53
C ILE A 64 5.13 4.40 4.94
N GLY A 65 5.77 4.22 3.79
CA GLY A 65 6.54 5.25 3.09
C GLY A 65 5.70 6.45 2.64
N LEU A 66 4.41 6.25 2.34
CA LEU A 66 3.46 7.35 2.06
C LEU A 66 3.20 8.23 3.30
N LEU A 67 3.35 7.71 4.51
CA LEU A 67 3.17 8.48 5.74
C LEU A 67 4.41 9.32 6.09
N ILE A 68 5.58 8.99 5.54
CA ILE A 68 6.85 9.67 5.84
C ILE A 68 7.17 10.68 4.72
N PRO A 69 7.18 12.01 4.98
CA PRO A 69 7.35 13.04 3.95
C PRO A 69 8.60 12.85 3.07
N ARG A 70 9.69 12.35 3.65
CA ARG A 70 10.94 12.07 2.95
C ARG A 70 10.84 10.96 1.90
N PHE A 71 9.97 9.97 2.12
CA PHE A 71 9.87 8.77 1.28
C PHE A 71 8.64 8.76 0.37
N GLN A 72 7.70 9.70 0.53
CA GLN A 72 6.44 9.74 -0.21
C GLN A 72 6.56 9.55 -1.72
N ARG A 73 7.49 10.23 -2.38
CA ARG A 73 7.67 10.09 -3.84
C ARG A 73 8.16 8.69 -4.22
N ALA A 74 9.17 8.19 -3.53
CA ALA A 74 9.71 6.86 -3.79
C ALA A 74 8.66 5.77 -3.50
N ALA A 75 7.92 5.92 -2.39
CA ALA A 75 6.83 5.03 -2.01
C ALA A 75 5.69 5.03 -3.04
N ALA A 76 5.25 6.20 -3.50
CA ALA A 76 4.21 6.31 -4.51
C ALA A 76 4.63 5.65 -5.84
N TRP A 77 5.84 5.94 -6.33
CA TRP A 77 6.35 5.30 -7.55
C TRP A 77 6.56 3.79 -7.37
N GLY A 78 7.04 3.35 -6.21
CA GLY A 78 7.20 1.94 -5.88
C GLY A 78 5.88 1.18 -5.87
N LEU A 79 4.84 1.75 -5.25
CA LEU A 79 3.49 1.18 -5.25
C LEU A 79 2.89 1.12 -6.66
N VAL A 80 3.10 2.17 -7.48
CA VAL A 80 2.66 2.15 -8.89
C VAL A 80 3.37 1.04 -9.67
N ALA A 81 4.68 0.90 -9.52
CA ALA A 81 5.46 -0.14 -10.22
C ALA A 81 5.08 -1.56 -9.77
N LEU A 82 4.59 -1.73 -8.54
CA LEU A 82 4.17 -3.04 -8.02
C LEU A 82 2.78 -3.46 -8.51
N LEU A 83 1.91 -2.50 -8.85
CA LEU A 83 0.52 -2.73 -9.25
C LEU A 83 0.30 -2.81 -10.77
N ILE A 84 1.31 -2.50 -11.58
CA ILE A 84 1.27 -2.58 -13.06
C ILE A 84 1.90 -3.91 -13.50
#